data_AF-A0AAW8KXV4-F1
#
_entry.id   AF-A0AAW8KXV4-F1
#
_cell.length_a   1.000
_cell.length_b   1.000
_cell.length_c   1.000
_cell.angle_alpha   90.00
_cell.angle_beta   90.00
_cell.angle_gamma   90.00
#
_symmetry.space_group_name_H-M   'P 1'
#
loop_
_entity.id
_entity.type
_entity.pdbx_description
1 polymer ?
#
loop_
_entity_poly.entity_id
_entity_poly.type
_entity_poly.pdbx_seq_one_letter_code
_entity_poly.pdbx_strand_id
1 'polypeptide(L)'
;GVNTHRGAIWALGLMVTAAALARTTQQYLSAVELCQLAGQIAQLEDRFIPKKALSHGQQVQKKLGILGAKEQAQQGFPTIVNFGLKQLYQSRSKPMKEEFARLDALLAMMTDLTDTCVLYRSGTSGLKLMQQGAQQVLDLGSSSSLEGRRALHLLEIDLLRMKASAGG
;
A
#
# COMPACT_ATOMS: atom_id res chain seq x y z
N GLY A 1 -1.67 19.24 7.16
CA GLY A 1 -3.01 18.66 7.05
C GLY A 1 -3.07 17.36 7.82
N VAL A 2 -4.18 17.05 8.47
CA VAL A 2 -4.38 15.81 9.24
C VAL A 2 -4.58 14.64 8.26
N ASN A 3 -3.80 13.56 8.39
CA ASN A 3 -4.05 12.34 7.64
C ASN A 3 -5.30 11.68 8.22
N THR A 4 -6.36 11.59 7.41
CA THR A 4 -7.65 11.03 7.85
C THR A 4 -7.79 9.56 7.48
N HIS A 5 -6.75 8.94 6.91
CA HIS A 5 -6.70 7.52 6.56
C HIS A 5 -7.90 7.02 5.74
N ARG A 6 -8.52 7.91 4.94
CA ARG A 6 -9.75 7.60 4.19
C ARG A 6 -9.56 6.43 3.23
N GLY A 7 -8.40 6.37 2.57
CA GLY A 7 -8.04 5.26 1.67
C GLY A 7 -7.97 3.92 2.43
N ALA A 8 -7.31 3.91 3.58
CA ALA A 8 -7.19 2.71 4.41
C ALA A 8 -8.56 2.23 4.94
N ILE A 9 -9.40 3.14 5.46
CA ILE A 9 -10.76 2.81 5.93
C ILE A 9 -11.59 2.21 4.80
N TRP A 10 -11.51 2.80 3.61
CA TRP A 10 -12.25 2.32 2.44
C TRP A 10 -11.77 0.95 1.97
N ALA A 11 -10.45 0.74 1.86
CA ALA A 11 -9.87 -0.56 1.52
C ALA A 11 -10.25 -1.65 2.53
N LEU A 12 -10.20 -1.34 3.83
CA LEU A 12 -10.68 -2.25 4.88
C LEU A 12 -12.17 -2.57 4.73
N GLY A 13 -13.00 -1.58 4.42
CA GLY A 13 -14.42 -1.77 4.14
C GLY A 13 -14.65 -2.77 2.99
N LEU A 14 -13.95 -2.59 1.86
CA LEU A 14 -14.02 -3.51 0.72
C LEU A 14 -13.64 -4.94 1.10
N MET A 15 -12.55 -5.10 1.85
CA MET A 15 -12.06 -6.42 2.30
C MET A 15 -13.04 -7.11 3.25
N VAL A 16 -13.61 -6.37 4.20
CA VAL A 16 -14.61 -6.89 5.13
C VAL A 16 -15.88 -7.30 4.37
N THR A 17 -16.34 -6.49 3.42
CA THR A 17 -17.50 -6.83 2.59
C THR A 17 -17.25 -8.07 1.73
N ALA A 18 -16.08 -8.17 1.09
CA ALA A 18 -15.70 -9.35 0.31
C ALA A 18 -15.67 -10.62 1.18
N ALA A 19 -15.09 -10.54 2.38
CA ALA A 19 -15.02 -11.68 3.30
C ALA A 19 -16.40 -12.10 3.80
N ALA A 20 -17.28 -11.13 4.09
CA ALA A 20 -18.66 -11.42 4.48
C ALA A 20 -19.43 -12.11 3.35
N LEU A 21 -19.31 -11.63 2.11
CA LEU A 21 -19.96 -12.22 0.94
C LEU A 21 -19.49 -13.66 0.69
N ALA A 22 -18.19 -13.90 0.73
CA ALA A 22 -17.61 -15.24 0.58
C ALA A 22 -18.13 -16.22 1.64
N ARG A 23 -18.30 -15.75 2.88
CA ARG A 23 -18.86 -16.57 3.96
C ARG A 23 -20.34 -16.88 3.73
N THR A 24 -21.13 -15.96 3.19
CA THR A 24 -22.54 -16.21 2.85
C THR A 24 -22.68 -17.24 1.73
N THR A 25 -21.74 -17.29 0.79
CA THR A 25 -21.71 -18.28 -0.30
C THR A 25 -20.97 -19.58 0.08
N GLN A 26 -20.56 -19.75 1.35
CA GLN A 26 -19.77 -20.88 1.85
C GLN A 26 -18.47 -21.13 1.06
N GLN A 27 -17.86 -20.08 0.54
CA GLN A 27 -16.60 -20.13 -0.19
C GLN A 27 -15.41 -19.85 0.73
N TYR A 28 -14.39 -20.70 0.65
CA TYR A 28 -13.08 -20.44 1.24
C TYR A 28 -12.19 -19.78 0.19
N LEU A 29 -11.96 -18.48 0.33
CA LEU A 29 -11.12 -17.72 -0.58
C LEU A 29 -9.69 -17.63 -0.04
N SER A 30 -8.72 -17.81 -0.93
CA SER A 30 -7.35 -17.37 -0.70
C SER A 30 -7.28 -15.85 -0.55
N ALA A 31 -6.17 -15.34 0.00
CA ALA A 31 -5.96 -13.90 0.11
C ALA A 31 -6.02 -13.18 -1.25
N VAL A 32 -5.58 -13.84 -2.33
CA VAL A 32 -5.62 -13.30 -3.69
C VAL A 32 -7.06 -13.22 -4.21
N GLU A 33 -7.85 -14.29 -4.04
CA GLU A 33 -9.26 -14.30 -4.45
C GLU A 33 -10.09 -13.30 -3.64
N LEU A 34 -9.76 -13.11 -2.36
CA LEU A 34 -10.39 -12.07 -1.53
C LEU A 34 -10.09 -10.66 -2.06
N CYS A 35 -8.83 -10.38 -2.44
CA CYS A 35 -8.46 -9.11 -3.08
C CYS A 35 -9.22 -8.91 -4.41
N GLN A 36 -9.38 -9.96 -5.22
CA GLN A 36 -10.13 -9.89 -6.47
C GLN A 36 -11.61 -9.58 -6.23
N LEU A 37 -12.26 -10.26 -5.28
CA LEU A 37 -13.65 -10.01 -4.92
C LEU A 37 -13.84 -8.59 -4.39
N ALA A 38 -12.93 -8.12 -3.53
CA ALA A 38 -12.93 -6.74 -3.05
C ALA A 38 -12.78 -5.74 -4.22
N GLY A 39 -12.01 -6.08 -5.25
CA GLY A 39 -11.88 -5.28 -6.46
C GLY A 39 -13.14 -5.24 -7.33
N GLN A 40 -13.86 -6.36 -7.43
CA GLN A 40 -15.18 -6.37 -8.09
C GLN A 40 -16.17 -5.44 -7.37
N ILE A 41 -16.16 -5.43 -6.03
CA ILE A 41 -16.98 -4.50 -5.24
C ILE A 41 -16.56 -3.05 -5.50
N ALA A 42 -15.25 -2.77 -5.59
CA ALA A 42 -14.73 -1.43 -5.86
C ALA A 42 -15.09 -0.88 -7.26
N GLN A 43 -15.48 -1.75 -8.19
CA GLN A 43 -15.96 -1.35 -9.53
C GLN A 43 -17.42 -0.88 -9.52
N LEU A 44 -18.17 -1.16 -8.45
CA LEU A 44 -19.55 -0.69 -8.31
C LEU A 44 -19.56 0.84 -8.17
N GLU A 45 -20.31 1.50 -9.05
CA GLU A 45 -20.47 2.95 -8.99
C GLU A 45 -21.44 3.36 -7.89
N ASP A 46 -21.00 4.26 -7.03
CA ASP A 46 -21.89 4.95 -6.09
C ASP A 46 -22.64 6.08 -6.83
N ARG A 47 -23.87 5.77 -7.24
CA ARG A 47 -24.78 6.71 -7.93
C ARG A 47 -25.15 7.92 -7.09
N PHE A 48 -24.93 7.87 -5.78
CA PHE A 48 -25.26 8.94 -4.83
C PHE A 48 -24.01 9.67 -4.33
N ILE A 49 -22.84 9.42 -4.92
CA ILE A 49 -21.60 10.07 -4.49
C ILE A 49 -21.74 11.61 -4.65
N PRO A 50 -21.55 12.40 -3.58
CA PRO A 50 -21.66 13.84 -3.68
C PRO A 50 -20.57 14.38 -4.62
N LYS A 51 -20.93 15.28 -5.54
CA LYS A 51 -19.96 16.00 -6.37
C LYS A 51 -19.10 16.91 -5.49
N LYS A 52 -17.97 16.38 -5.01
CA LYS A 52 -16.99 17.10 -4.20
C LYS A 52 -15.81 17.57 -5.04
N ALA A 53 -15.12 18.60 -4.57
CA ALA A 53 -13.83 19.00 -5.12
C ALA A 53 -12.84 17.82 -5.07
N LEU A 54 -11.98 17.72 -6.09
CA LEU A 54 -10.96 16.68 -6.17
C LEU A 54 -10.06 16.73 -4.93
N SER A 55 -9.88 15.60 -4.27
CA SER A 55 -8.84 15.43 -3.25
C SER A 55 -7.44 15.64 -3.84
N HIS A 56 -6.43 15.92 -3.00
CA HIS A 56 -5.05 16.06 -3.48
C HIS A 56 -4.56 14.82 -4.26
N GLY A 57 -4.92 13.61 -3.81
CA GLY A 57 -4.61 12.38 -4.54
C GLY A 57 -5.26 12.34 -5.92
N GLN A 58 -6.54 12.72 -6.03
CA GLN A 58 -7.24 12.80 -7.32
C GLN A 58 -6.69 13.91 -8.23
N GLN A 59 -6.21 15.02 -7.67
CA GLN A 59 -5.55 16.08 -8.44
C GLN A 59 -4.22 15.59 -9.03
N VAL A 60 -3.39 14.90 -8.24
CA VAL A 60 -2.12 14.31 -8.69
C VAL A 60 -2.36 13.25 -9.74
N GLN A 61 -3.31 12.34 -9.50
CA GLN A 61 -3.73 11.34 -10.48
C GLN A 61 -4.15 11.98 -11.80
N LYS A 62 -5.01 13.00 -11.77
CA LYS A 62 -5.45 13.70 -12.99
C LYS A 62 -4.29 14.39 -13.71
N LYS A 63 -3.32 14.93 -12.98
CA LYS A 63 -2.17 15.66 -13.53
C LYS A 63 -1.08 14.74 -14.09
N LEU A 64 -0.84 13.59 -13.45
CA LEU A 64 0.30 12.71 -13.74
C LEU A 64 -0.11 11.36 -14.36
N GLY A 65 -1.40 11.05 -14.46
CA GLY A 65 -1.88 9.79 -15.02
C GLY A 65 -1.62 8.56 -14.14
N ILE A 66 -1.42 8.77 -12.84
CA ILE A 66 -1.01 7.73 -11.89
C ILE A 66 -2.21 7.06 -11.24
N LEU A 67 -2.16 5.74 -11.07
CA LEU A 67 -3.21 4.97 -10.38
C LEU A 67 -3.26 5.36 -8.89
N GLY A 68 -4.44 5.78 -8.42
CA GLY A 68 -4.68 6.04 -7.01
C GLY A 68 -5.13 4.79 -6.25
N ALA A 69 -5.44 4.97 -4.97
CA ALA A 69 -5.95 3.90 -4.11
C ALA A 69 -7.25 3.28 -4.65
N LYS A 70 -8.10 4.07 -5.34
CA LYS A 70 -9.33 3.57 -5.96
C LYS A 70 -9.03 2.59 -7.09
N GLU A 71 -8.11 2.94 -7.97
CA GLU A 71 -7.75 2.13 -9.12
C GLU A 71 -7.00 0.87 -8.70
N GLN A 72 -6.11 0.98 -7.69
CA GLN A 72 -5.51 -0.19 -7.04
C GLN A 72 -6.59 -1.16 -6.54
N ALA A 73 -7.61 -0.66 -5.84
CA ALA A 73 -8.70 -1.50 -5.38
C ALA A 73 -9.48 -2.11 -6.56
N GLN A 74 -9.88 -1.32 -7.55
CA GLN A 74 -10.63 -1.79 -8.73
C GLN A 74 -9.90 -2.86 -9.56
N GLN A 75 -8.56 -2.87 -9.51
CA GLN A 75 -7.71 -3.88 -10.14
C GLN A 75 -7.45 -5.10 -9.24
N GLY A 76 -8.08 -5.18 -8.07
CA GLY A 76 -7.90 -6.29 -7.13
C GLY A 76 -6.61 -6.20 -6.31
N PHE A 77 -6.17 -4.98 -5.96
CA PHE A 77 -5.01 -4.70 -5.11
C PHE A 77 -3.69 -5.35 -5.59
N PRO A 78 -3.25 -5.09 -6.84
CA PRO A 78 -2.07 -5.74 -7.41
C PRO A 78 -0.80 -5.50 -6.58
N THR A 79 -0.63 -4.32 -5.98
CA THR A 79 0.52 -4.03 -5.11
C THR A 79 0.52 -4.93 -3.86
N ILE A 80 -0.65 -5.13 -3.24
CA ILE A 80 -0.80 -6.01 -2.08
C ILE A 80 -0.49 -7.46 -2.48
N VAL A 81 -1.03 -7.92 -3.60
CA VAL A 81 -0.87 -9.32 -4.04
C VAL A 81 0.57 -9.62 -4.49
N ASN A 82 1.10 -8.81 -5.40
CA ASN A 82 2.36 -9.11 -6.09
C ASN A 82 3.59 -8.83 -5.24
N PHE A 83 3.51 -7.87 -4.30
CA PHE A 83 4.63 -7.46 -3.46
C PHE A 83 4.36 -7.78 -1.99
N GLY A 84 3.29 -7.23 -1.41
CA GLY A 84 3.02 -7.34 0.04
C GLY A 84 2.84 -8.78 0.53
N LEU A 85 1.87 -9.52 -0.03
CA LEU A 85 1.58 -10.90 0.34
C LEU A 85 2.75 -11.83 0.03
N LYS A 86 3.38 -11.65 -1.14
CA LYS A 86 4.56 -12.41 -1.54
C LYS A 86 5.69 -12.26 -0.51
N GLN A 87 6.03 -11.02 -0.15
CA GLN A 87 7.05 -10.74 0.85
C GLN A 87 6.66 -11.24 2.23
N LEU A 88 5.39 -11.06 2.64
CA LEU A 88 4.90 -11.53 3.94
C LEU A 88 5.09 -13.04 4.11
N TYR A 89 4.75 -13.84 3.08
CA TYR A 89 4.98 -15.28 3.10
C TYR A 89 6.46 -15.64 3.12
N GLN A 90 7.30 -14.93 2.36
CA GLN A 90 8.75 -15.13 2.35
C GLN A 90 9.41 -14.76 3.69
N SER A 91 8.94 -13.72 4.38
CA SER A 91 9.46 -13.33 5.69
C SER A 91 8.99 -14.29 6.78
N ARG A 92 7.74 -14.77 6.72
CA ARG A 92 7.20 -15.77 7.67
C ARG A 92 7.84 -17.15 7.58
N SER A 93 8.45 -17.51 6.45
CA SER A 93 9.20 -18.77 6.33
C SER A 93 10.57 -18.72 7.02
N LYS A 94 11.00 -17.55 7.49
CA LYS A 94 12.26 -17.33 8.21
C LYS A 94 12.01 -17.27 9.73
N PRO A 95 13.02 -17.59 10.57
CA PRO A 95 12.90 -17.50 12.02
C PRO A 95 12.94 -16.03 12.49
N MET A 96 11.84 -15.31 12.29
CA MET A 96 11.69 -13.91 12.70
C MET A 96 10.35 -13.65 13.36
N LYS A 97 10.26 -12.56 14.12
CA LYS A 97 9.01 -12.09 14.69
C LYS A 97 8.08 -11.57 13.59
N GLU A 98 6.78 -11.78 13.80
CA GLU A 98 5.73 -11.34 12.89
C GLU A 98 5.74 -9.83 12.62
N GLU A 99 6.21 -9.01 13.57
CA GLU A 99 6.38 -7.56 13.40
C GLU A 99 7.33 -7.21 12.24
N PHE A 100 8.44 -7.95 12.10
CA PHE A 100 9.37 -7.77 10.99
C PHE A 100 8.78 -8.25 9.68
N ALA A 101 8.04 -9.37 9.68
CA ALA A 101 7.42 -9.86 8.45
C ALA A 101 6.37 -8.88 7.89
N ARG A 102 5.60 -8.22 8.76
CA ARG A 102 4.64 -7.17 8.35
C ARG A 102 5.33 -5.92 7.85
N LEU A 103 6.43 -5.52 8.49
CA LEU A 103 7.23 -4.37 8.09
C LEU A 103 7.93 -4.61 6.74
N ASP A 104 8.48 -5.81 6.53
CA ASP A 104 9.05 -6.20 5.23
C ASP A 104 7.98 -6.18 4.13
N ALA A 105 6.76 -6.66 4.42
CA ALA A 105 5.65 -6.58 3.48
C ALA A 105 5.29 -5.14 3.10
N LEU A 106 5.30 -4.22 4.07
CA LEU A 106 5.14 -2.78 3.81
C LEU A 106 6.26 -2.25 2.91
N LEU A 107 7.52 -2.56 3.23
CA LEU A 107 8.68 -2.13 2.46
C LEU A 107 8.62 -2.66 1.02
N ALA A 108 8.24 -3.93 0.82
CA ALA A 108 8.09 -4.52 -0.51
C ALA A 108 6.99 -3.82 -1.33
N MET A 109 5.89 -3.40 -0.71
CA MET A 109 4.92 -2.57 -1.43
C MET A 109 5.51 -1.20 -1.78
N MET A 110 6.26 -0.59 -0.87
CA MET A 110 6.89 0.73 -1.09
C MET A 110 7.93 0.74 -2.21
N THR A 111 8.50 -0.41 -2.62
CA THR A 111 9.48 -0.45 -3.73
C THR A 111 8.86 -0.16 -5.09
N ASP A 112 7.56 -0.44 -5.26
CA ASP A 112 6.84 -0.29 -6.53
C ASP A 112 5.71 0.74 -6.46
N LEU A 113 5.10 0.92 -5.28
CA LEU A 113 3.94 1.79 -5.11
C LEU A 113 4.26 3.23 -5.53
N THR A 114 3.47 3.73 -6.48
CA THR A 114 3.50 5.15 -6.86
C THR A 114 2.61 5.95 -5.91
N ASP A 115 3.12 6.25 -4.71
CA ASP A 115 2.36 6.95 -3.66
C ASP A 115 2.07 8.42 -4.05
N THR A 116 0.78 8.73 -4.24
CA THR A 116 0.32 10.06 -4.63
C THR A 116 0.53 11.14 -3.57
N CYS A 117 0.57 10.77 -2.28
CA CYS A 117 0.85 11.68 -1.18
C CYS A 117 2.33 12.07 -1.14
N VAL A 118 3.24 11.11 -1.39
CA VAL A 118 4.68 11.38 -1.52
C VAL A 118 4.93 12.27 -2.73
N LEU A 119 4.36 11.93 -3.89
CA LEU A 119 4.47 12.75 -5.10
C LEU A 119 3.94 14.17 -4.90
N TYR A 120 2.80 14.33 -4.22
CA TYR A 120 2.24 15.65 -3.93
C TYR A 120 3.18 16.52 -3.08
N ARG A 121 3.81 15.92 -2.06
CA ARG A 121 4.60 16.67 -1.06
C ARG A 121 6.06 16.86 -1.46
N SER A 122 6.63 15.85 -2.08
CA SER A 122 8.09 15.71 -2.28
C SER A 122 8.47 15.45 -3.74
N GLY A 123 7.50 15.40 -4.64
CA GLY A 123 7.73 15.15 -6.06
C GLY A 123 8.32 13.76 -6.35
N THR A 124 8.82 13.61 -7.57
CA THR A 124 9.41 12.35 -8.07
C THR A 124 10.72 11.98 -7.35
N SER A 125 11.47 12.97 -6.84
CA SER A 125 12.67 12.72 -6.03
C SER A 125 12.33 12.03 -4.71
N GLY A 126 11.30 12.50 -4.00
CA GLY A 126 10.83 11.86 -2.78
C GLY A 126 10.30 10.45 -3.02
N LEU A 127 9.55 10.25 -4.12
CA LEU A 127 9.07 8.92 -4.50
C LEU A 127 10.23 7.97 -4.78
N LYS A 128 11.22 8.41 -5.57
CA LYS A 128 12.38 7.59 -5.91
C LYS A 128 13.21 7.22 -4.68
N LEU A 129 13.43 8.17 -3.77
CA LEU A 129 14.13 7.89 -2.51
C LEU A 129 13.37 6.85 -1.68
N MET A 130 12.04 6.97 -1.57
CA MET A 130 11.21 5.99 -0.86
C MET A 130 11.37 4.60 -1.45
N GLN A 131 11.21 4.46 -2.77
CA GLN A 131 11.29 3.18 -3.47
C GLN A 131 12.69 2.55 -3.33
N GLN A 132 13.73 3.33 -3.58
CA GLN A 132 15.12 2.87 -3.52
C GLN A 132 15.54 2.51 -2.10
N GLY A 133 15.19 3.33 -1.11
CA GLY A 133 15.50 3.05 0.27
C GLY A 133 14.76 1.82 0.80
N ALA A 134 13.49 1.65 0.43
CA ALA A 134 12.74 0.45 0.80
C ALA A 134 13.39 -0.81 0.22
N GLN A 135 13.80 -0.78 -1.05
CA GLN A 135 14.52 -1.88 -1.68
C GLN A 135 15.86 -2.15 -0.97
N GLN A 136 16.61 -1.11 -0.64
CA GLN A 136 17.88 -1.23 0.07
C GLN A 136 17.73 -1.91 1.44
N VAL A 137 16.65 -1.64 2.18
CA VAL A 137 16.38 -2.32 3.46
C VAL A 137 16.16 -3.82 3.24
N LEU A 138 15.41 -4.19 2.20
CA LEU A 138 15.17 -5.60 1.87
C LEU A 138 16.46 -6.30 1.44
N ASP A 139 17.27 -5.64 0.60
CA ASP A 139 18.56 -6.16 0.09
C ASP A 139 19.59 -6.36 1.22
N LEU A 140 19.59 -5.48 2.23
CA LEU A 140 20.47 -5.58 3.40
C LEU A 140 19.98 -6.58 4.46
N GLY A 141 19.22 -7.59 4.05
CA GLY A 141 18.79 -8.67 4.93
C GLY A 141 17.51 -8.34 5.71
N SER A 142 16.64 -7.49 5.17
CA SER A 142 15.31 -7.12 5.72
C SER A 142 15.35 -6.35 7.04
N SER A 143 14.18 -5.90 7.50
CA SER A 143 14.03 -5.16 8.77
C SER A 143 14.42 -5.97 10.02
N SER A 144 14.61 -7.28 9.89
CA SER A 144 15.02 -8.16 10.98
C SER A 144 16.55 -8.23 11.21
N SER A 145 17.37 -7.79 10.23
CA SER A 145 18.83 -7.76 10.35
C SER A 145 19.35 -6.47 11.00
N LEU A 146 20.61 -6.44 11.42
CA LEU A 146 21.21 -5.23 11.98
C LEU A 146 21.39 -4.15 10.88
N GLU A 147 21.89 -4.57 9.72
CA GLU A 147 22.15 -3.73 8.56
C GLU A 147 20.84 -3.15 8.00
N GLY A 148 19.82 -3.99 7.80
CA GLY A 148 18.51 -3.56 7.34
C GLY A 148 17.81 -2.63 8.34
N ARG A 149 17.92 -2.83 9.65
CA ARG A 149 17.41 -1.87 10.65
C ARG A 149 18.08 -0.50 10.56
N ARG A 150 19.41 -0.48 10.38
CA ARG A 150 20.15 0.78 10.20
C ARG A 150 19.71 1.50 8.92
N ALA A 151 19.58 0.76 7.82
CA ALA A 151 19.09 1.31 6.56
C ALA A 151 17.65 1.84 6.68
N LEU A 152 16.79 1.14 7.42
CA LEU A 152 15.41 1.58 7.66
C LEU A 152 15.36 2.88 8.45
N HIS A 153 16.19 3.01 9.47
CA HIS A 153 16.28 4.24 10.26
C HIS A 153 16.77 5.42 9.43
N LEU A 154 17.76 5.20 8.55
CA LEU A 154 18.24 6.23 7.62
C LEU A 154 17.14 6.62 6.61
N LEU A 155 16.43 5.64 6.06
CA LEU A 155 15.28 5.88 5.19
C LEU A 155 14.21 6.73 5.87
N GLU A 156 13.85 6.40 7.11
CA GLU A 156 12.87 7.18 7.89
C GLU A 156 13.32 8.63 8.05
N ILE A 157 14.59 8.86 8.44
CA ILE A 157 15.16 10.20 8.57
C ILE A 157 15.06 10.98 7.26
N ASP A 158 15.43 10.36 6.14
CA ASP A 158 15.42 11.04 4.83
C ASP A 158 14.00 11.34 4.33
N LEU A 159 13.05 10.42 4.56
CA LEU A 159 11.63 10.67 4.25
C LEU A 159 11.05 11.80 5.11
N LEU A 160 11.41 11.87 6.40
CA LEU A 160 10.99 12.95 7.28
C LEU A 160 11.55 14.31 6.83
N ARG A 161 12.84 14.36 6.48
CA ARG A 161 13.51 15.57 5.97
C ARG A 161 12.83 16.12 4.71
N MET A 162 12.44 15.23 3.80
CA MET A 162 11.75 15.63 2.56
C MET A 162 10.25 15.84 2.74
N LYS A 163 9.68 15.52 3.90
CA LYS A 163 8.21 15.47 4.12
C LYS A 163 7.51 14.46 3.21
N ALA A 164 8.23 13.39 2.85
CA ALA A 164 7.84 12.30 1.97
C ALA A 164 7.15 11.16 2.74
N SER A 165 6.20 11.49 3.61
CA SER A 165 5.43 10.46 4.32
C SER A 165 4.49 9.75 3.35
N ALA A 166 4.73 8.44 3.18
CA ALA A 166 3.82 7.52 2.52
C ALA A 166 2.57 7.32 3.37
N GLY A 167 1.42 7.43 2.74
CA GLY A 167 0.13 7.30 3.43
C GLY A 167 -1.05 7.17 2.48
N GLY A 168 -0.75 7.01 1.18
CA GLY A 168 -1.72 6.67 0.14
C GLY A 168 -2.12 5.21 0.18
#